data_AF-A0A3N9ULU5-F1
#
_entry.id   AF-A0A3N9ULU5-F1
#
_cell.length_a   1.000
_cell.length_b   1.000
_cell.length_c   1.000
_cell.angle_alpha   90.00
_cell.angle_beta   90.00
_cell.angle_gamma   90.00
#
_symmetry.space_group_name_H-M   'P 1'
#
loop_
_entity.id
_entity.type
_entity.pdbx_description
1 polymer ?
#
loop_
_entity_poly.entity_id
_entity_poly.type
_entity_poly.pdbx_seq_one_letter_code
_entity_poly.pdbx_strand_id
1 'polypeptide(L)'
;MENRLVYSPAGILFMLLLVFLLFAVVGLLFFDLARTAFVKIGFTWGQALFVLLASLLGSSINIPLTKMSCSTPMVTEQYVRSFGVAYRVPVIENINCDTLLAINFGGAVIPAVISLGLLYKFPAALNFALAGIFVVAIIINRVAKPVKGLGIVTPALLPPLVA
;
A
#
# COMPACT_ATOMS: atom_id res chain seq x y z
N MET A 1 7.23 -34.82 -15.90
CA MET A 1 7.77 -34.16 -14.68
C MET A 1 6.87 -34.49 -13.50
N GLU A 2 6.59 -35.78 -13.29
CA GLU A 2 5.72 -36.28 -12.23
C GLU A 2 6.56 -37.15 -11.29
N ASN A 3 6.20 -37.16 -10.01
CA ASN A 3 6.81 -37.88 -8.88
C ASN A 3 7.74 -37.05 -7.97
N ARG A 4 7.29 -35.88 -7.51
CA ARG A 4 7.73 -35.37 -6.20
C ARG A 4 6.76 -35.86 -5.13
N LEU A 5 7.16 -36.88 -4.37
CA LEU A 5 6.42 -37.33 -3.18
C LEU A 5 6.77 -36.37 -2.03
N VAL A 6 5.85 -35.46 -1.69
CA VAL A 6 5.98 -34.59 -0.52
C VAL A 6 5.45 -35.34 0.70
N TYR A 7 6.34 -35.99 1.44
CA TYR A 7 6.03 -36.61 2.72
C TYR A 7 6.35 -35.62 3.84
N SER A 8 5.34 -35.21 4.61
CA SER A 8 5.54 -34.42 5.83
C SER A 8 5.69 -35.38 7.01
N PRO A 9 6.91 -35.56 7.57
CA PRO A 9 7.11 -36.42 8.75
C PRO A 9 6.45 -35.86 10.01
N ALA A 10 6.04 -34.58 9.99
CA ALA A 10 5.31 -33.93 11.06
C ALA A 10 3.81 -33.87 10.76
N GLY A 11 2.98 -34.17 11.78
CA GLY A 11 1.53 -34.04 11.69
C GLY A 11 1.09 -32.59 11.43
N ILE A 12 -0.06 -32.42 10.77
CA ILE A 12 -0.62 -31.11 10.40
C ILE A 12 -0.70 -30.15 11.60
N LEU A 13 -1.07 -30.65 12.78
CA LEU A 13 -1.15 -29.85 14.01
C LEU A 13 0.21 -29.26 14.42
N PHE A 14 1.29 -30.05 14.30
CA PHE A 14 2.65 -29.59 14.59
C PHE A 14 3.11 -28.55 13.56
N MET A 15 2.77 -28.75 12.28
CA MET A 15 3.05 -27.77 11.22
C MET A 15 2.31 -26.44 11.46
N LEU A 16 1.04 -26.48 11.86
CA LEU A 16 0.28 -25.28 12.23
C LEU A 16 0.90 -24.56 13.44
N LEU A 17 1.32 -25.31 14.46
CA LEU A 17 2.01 -24.75 15.61
C LEU A 17 3.32 -24.06 15.21
N LEU A 18 4.09 -24.67 14.31
CA LEU A 18 5.34 -24.09 13.82
C LEU A 18 5.10 -22.81 13.00
N VAL A 19 4.06 -22.79 12.17
CA VAL A 19 3.64 -21.58 11.43
C VAL A 19 3.18 -20.48 12.40
N PHE A 20 2.40 -20.82 13.42
CA PHE A 20 1.99 -19.86 14.45
C PHE A 20 3.18 -19.31 15.23
N LEU A 21 4.11 -20.17 15.65
CA LEU A 21 5.33 -19.77 16.35
C LEU A 21 6.17 -18.84 15.46
N LEU A 22 6.36 -19.19 14.19
CA LEU A 22 7.08 -18.36 13.23
C LEU A 22 6.40 -16.98 13.11
N PHE A 23 5.08 -16.95 12.94
CA PHE A 23 4.33 -15.70 12.88
C PHE A 23 4.46 -14.87 14.16
N ALA A 24 4.38 -15.50 15.34
CA ALA A 24 4.53 -14.83 16.62
C ALA A 24 5.94 -14.25 16.80
N VAL A 25 6.99 -15.03 16.52
CA VAL A 25 8.39 -14.57 16.62
C VAL A 25 8.65 -13.43 15.66
N VAL A 26 8.24 -13.57 14.38
CA VAL A 26 8.39 -12.51 13.38
C VAL A 26 7.62 -11.27 13.80
N GLY A 27 6.36 -11.41 14.23
CA GLY A 27 5.53 -10.31 14.72
C GLY A 27 6.16 -9.57 15.92
N LEU A 28 6.70 -10.31 16.89
CA LEU A 28 7.38 -9.73 18.05
C LEU A 28 8.67 -8.99 17.67
N LEU A 29 9.45 -9.54 16.74
CA LEU A 29 10.66 -8.88 16.23
C LEU A 29 10.32 -7.55 15.53
N PHE A 30 9.33 -7.55 14.65
CA PHE A 30 8.89 -6.32 13.98
C PHE A 30 8.30 -5.30 14.96
N PHE A 31 7.56 -5.77 15.97
CA PHE A 31 7.03 -4.92 17.02
C PHE A 31 8.15 -4.25 17.82
N ASP A 32 9.18 -5.00 18.23
CA ASP A 32 10.30 -4.42 18.98
C ASP A 32 11.17 -3.50 18.12
N LEU A 33 11.31 -3.80 16.83
CA LEU A 33 12.00 -2.93 15.88
C LEU A 33 11.28 -1.57 15.75
N ALA A 34 9.97 -1.60 15.55
CA ALA A 34 9.13 -0.40 15.48
C ALA A 34 9.18 0.41 16.78
N ARG A 35 9.02 -0.29 17.92
CA ARG A 35 9.15 0.31 19.26
C ARG A 35 10.49 1.01 19.44
N THR A 36 11.58 0.33 19.11
CA THR A 36 12.94 0.85 19.28
C THR A 36 13.17 2.08 18.40
N ALA A 37 12.66 2.10 17.18
CA ALA A 37 12.75 3.26 16.29
C ALA A 37 12.07 4.49 16.90
N PHE A 38 10.82 4.37 17.38
CA PHE A 38 10.10 5.49 17.98
C PHE A 38 10.75 6.00 19.27
N VAL A 39 11.21 5.09 20.14
CA VAL A 39 11.88 5.47 21.39
C VAL A 39 13.19 6.23 21.13
N LYS A 40 13.98 5.82 20.12
CA LYS A 40 15.20 6.53 19.71
C LYS A 40 14.94 7.96 19.22
N ILE A 41 13.78 8.21 18.64
CA ILE A 41 13.37 9.53 18.14
C ILE A 41 12.79 10.41 19.28
N GLY A 42 12.64 9.85 20.49
CA GLY A 42 12.25 10.57 21.69
C GLY A 42 10.77 10.40 22.10
N PHE A 43 10.09 9.39 21.56
CA PHE A 43 8.76 9.00 22.03
C PHE A 43 8.87 8.14 23.29
N THR A 44 7.93 8.26 24.22
CA THR A 44 7.80 7.30 25.31
C THR A 44 7.24 5.98 24.77
N TRP A 45 7.39 4.90 25.56
CA TRP A 45 6.86 3.59 25.18
C TRP A 45 5.35 3.60 24.91
N GLY A 46 4.57 4.29 25.75
CA GLY A 46 3.13 4.41 25.57
C GLY A 46 2.74 5.19 24.31
N GLN A 47 3.50 6.24 23.98
CA GLN A 47 3.26 7.01 22.76
C GLN A 47 3.61 6.21 21.50
N ALA A 48 4.73 5.47 21.51
CA ALA A 48 5.11 4.59 20.41
C ALA A 48 4.04 3.52 20.16
N LEU A 49 3.53 2.88 21.22
CA LEU A 49 2.46 1.89 21.13
C LEU A 49 1.17 2.53 20.59
N PHE A 50 0.79 3.70 21.10
CA PHE A 50 -0.39 4.42 20.64
C PHE A 50 -0.31 4.75 19.15
N VAL A 51 0.83 5.28 18.70
CA VAL A 51 1.07 5.58 17.27
C VAL A 51 0.96 4.32 16.42
N LEU A 52 1.59 3.22 16.86
CA LEU A 52 1.53 1.94 16.14
C LEU A 52 0.09 1.44 16.00
N LEU A 53 -0.66 1.41 17.11
CA LEU A 53 -2.05 0.95 17.13
C LEU A 53 -2.97 1.89 16.33
N ALA A 54 -2.79 3.20 16.47
CA ALA A 54 -3.55 4.19 15.70
C ALA A 54 -3.28 4.07 14.20
N SER A 55 -2.02 3.82 13.80
CA SER A 55 -1.65 3.58 12.41
C SER A 55 -2.26 2.30 11.87
N LEU A 56 -2.23 1.21 12.65
CA LEU A 56 -2.78 -0.08 12.25
C LEU A 56 -4.31 -0.02 12.11
N LEU A 57 -5.01 0.48 13.14
CA LEU A 57 -6.46 0.62 13.14
C LEU A 57 -6.93 1.65 12.11
N GLY A 58 -6.18 2.73 11.94
CA GLY A 58 -6.45 3.77 10.96
C GLY A 58 -6.12 3.37 9.51
N SER A 59 -5.39 2.28 9.28
CA SER A 59 -4.97 1.87 7.94
C SER A 59 -6.14 1.43 7.05
N SER A 60 -7.27 1.06 7.64
CA SER A 60 -8.48 0.70 6.89
C SER A 60 -9.27 1.92 6.41
N ILE A 61 -8.91 3.13 6.86
CA ILE A 61 -9.63 4.36 6.56
C ILE A 61 -8.92 5.08 5.41
N ASN A 62 -9.62 5.23 4.28
CA ASN A 62 -9.16 6.02 3.14
C ASN A 62 -10.00 7.31 3.04
N ILE A 63 -9.34 8.46 3.12
CA ILE A 63 -9.98 9.77 3.06
C ILE A 63 -10.04 10.21 1.59
N PRO A 64 -11.23 10.39 1.00
CA PRO A 64 -11.34 10.86 -0.38
C PRO A 64 -10.84 12.29 -0.51
N LEU A 65 -9.98 12.55 -1.50
CA LEU A 65 -9.43 13.87 -1.80
C LEU A 65 -10.13 14.50 -2.99
N THR A 66 -10.20 13.78 -4.11
CA THR A 66 -10.80 14.29 -5.35
C THR A 66 -11.23 13.15 -6.27
N LYS A 67 -12.11 13.44 -7.21
CA LYS A 67 -12.49 12.53 -8.30
C LYS A 67 -11.86 13.04 -9.59
N MET A 68 -11.15 12.15 -10.27
CA MET A 68 -10.59 12.40 -11.59
C MET A 68 -11.46 11.68 -12.60
N SER A 69 -12.26 12.44 -13.35
CA SER A 69 -13.05 11.89 -14.45
C SER A 69 -12.16 11.69 -15.67
N CYS A 70 -12.25 10.50 -16.26
CA CYS A 70 -11.58 10.17 -17.50
C CYS A 70 -12.61 9.59 -18.46
N SER A 71 -12.47 9.89 -19.75
CA SER A 71 -13.23 9.23 -20.81
C SER A 71 -12.22 8.44 -21.63
N THR A 72 -12.32 7.10 -21.59
CA THR A 72 -11.43 6.25 -22.40
C THR A 72 -12.28 5.44 -23.36
N PRO A 73 -11.91 5.39 -24.65
CA PRO A 73 -12.55 4.48 -25.59
C PRO A 73 -12.25 3.05 -25.15
N MET A 74 -13.28 2.30 -24.79
CA MET A 74 -13.17 0.87 -24.54
C MET A 74 -14.00 0.13 -25.59
N VAL A 75 -13.48 -1.03 -26.02
CA VAL A 75 -14.22 -1.93 -26.89
C VAL A 75 -15.22 -2.69 -26.04
N THR A 76 -16.49 -2.32 -26.15
CA THR A 76 -17.62 -3.02 -25.55
C THR A 76 -18.23 -3.94 -26.59
N GLU A 77 -18.82 -5.05 -26.14
CA GLU A 77 -19.48 -6.01 -27.01
C GLU A 77 -20.98 -5.70 -27.04
N GLN A 78 -21.48 -5.32 -28.21
CA GLN A 78 -22.90 -5.10 -28.42
C GLN A 78 -23.49 -6.26 -29.21
N TYR A 79 -24.65 -6.75 -28.76
CA TYR A 79 -25.40 -7.77 -29.48
C TYR A 79 -26.37 -7.10 -30.44
N VAL A 80 -26.15 -7.29 -31.74
CA VAL A 80 -27.07 -6.83 -32.79
C VAL A 80 -27.81 -8.04 -33.33
N ARG A 81 -29.15 -7.99 -33.31
CA ARG A 81 -29.98 -9.07 -33.88
C ARG A 81 -30.32 -8.76 -35.33
N SER A 82 -30.05 -9.73 -36.21
CA SER A 82 -30.47 -9.69 -37.62
C SER A 82 -30.97 -11.08 -38.02
N PHE A 83 -32.14 -11.16 -38.66
CA PHE A 83 -32.80 -12.42 -39.05
C PHE A 83 -32.93 -13.46 -37.91
N GLY A 84 -33.21 -13.00 -36.68
CA GLY A 84 -33.35 -13.89 -35.51
C GLY A 84 -32.04 -14.42 -34.92
N VAL A 85 -30.88 -14.09 -35.53
CA VAL A 85 -29.55 -14.45 -35.04
C VAL A 85 -28.92 -13.26 -34.32
N ALA A 86 -28.35 -13.50 -33.14
CA ALA A 86 -27.62 -12.47 -32.38
C ALA A 86 -26.13 -12.49 -32.77
N TYR A 87 -25.65 -11.39 -33.32
CA TYR A 87 -24.25 -11.19 -33.68
C TYR A 87 -23.57 -10.35 -32.61
N ARG A 88 -22.38 -10.78 -32.19
CA ARG A 88 -21.52 -10.04 -31.25
C ARG A 88 -20.63 -9.10 -32.06
N VAL A 89 -20.82 -7.79 -31.88
CA VAL A 89 -20.13 -6.76 -32.65
C VAL A 89 -19.34 -5.87 -31.69
N PRO A 90 -18.02 -5.68 -31.90
CA PRO A 90 -17.24 -4.77 -31.08
C PRO A 90 -17.61 -3.33 -31.41
N VAL A 91 -18.02 -2.56 -30.40
CA VAL A 91 -18.34 -1.14 -30.50
C VAL A 91 -17.40 -0.36 -29.60
N ILE A 92 -16.85 0.74 -30.11
CA ILE A 92 -16.02 1.65 -29.32
C ILE A 92 -16.97 2.58 -28.57
N GLU A 93 -17.10 2.37 -27.27
CA GLU A 93 -17.86 3.27 -26.39
C GLU A 93 -16.91 4.07 -25.52
N ASN A 94 -17.22 5.35 -25.35
CA ASN A 94 -16.53 6.21 -24.39
C ASN A 94 -17.09 5.92 -23.00
N ILE A 95 -16.39 5.08 -22.24
CA ILE A 95 -16.78 4.76 -20.87
C ILE A 95 -16.19 5.82 -19.95
N ASN A 96 -17.04 6.39 -19.09
CA ASN A 96 -16.60 7.25 -18.00
C ASN A 96 -15.88 6.41 -16.95
N CYS A 97 -14.58 6.63 -16.84
CA CYS A 97 -13.68 5.98 -15.90
C CYS A 97 -13.37 6.97 -14.78
N ASP A 98 -14.27 7.07 -13.80
CA ASP A 98 -14.02 7.92 -12.63
C ASP A 98 -13.01 7.25 -11.70
N THR A 99 -11.90 7.95 -11.42
CA THR A 99 -10.89 7.51 -10.46
C THR A 99 -11.00 8.36 -9.19
N LEU A 100 -11.34 7.74 -8.05
CA LEU A 100 -11.32 8.41 -6.76
C LEU A 100 -9.90 8.42 -6.20
N LEU A 101 -9.30 9.60 -6.06
CA LEU A 101 -8.07 9.78 -5.32
C LEU A 101 -8.39 9.84 -3.83
N ALA A 102 -7.78 8.96 -3.04
CA ALA A 102 -7.90 8.94 -1.60
C ALA A 102 -6.52 8.82 -0.94
N ILE A 103 -6.39 9.34 0.28
CA ILE A 103 -5.19 9.21 1.11
C ILE A 103 -5.48 8.28 2.29
N ASN A 104 -4.53 7.40 2.61
CA ASN A 104 -4.68 6.47 3.72
C ASN A 104 -4.43 7.17 5.07
N PHE A 105 -5.36 7.04 6.01
CA PHE A 105 -5.23 7.73 7.30
C PHE A 105 -4.09 7.16 8.15
N GLY A 106 -4.09 5.84 8.37
CA GLY A 106 -3.07 5.18 9.18
C GLY A 106 -1.68 5.14 8.56
N GLY A 107 -1.61 4.90 7.25
CA GLY A 107 -0.36 4.70 6.51
C GLY A 107 0.26 5.96 5.91
N ALA A 108 -0.47 7.07 5.80
CA ALA A 108 0.07 8.32 5.25
C ALA A 108 -0.17 9.54 6.15
N VAL A 109 -1.39 9.74 6.67
CA VAL A 109 -1.71 10.93 7.47
C VAL A 109 -1.00 10.91 8.82
N ILE A 110 -1.13 9.83 9.60
CA ILE A 110 -0.47 9.72 10.91
C ILE A 110 1.06 9.87 10.79
N PRO A 111 1.76 9.14 9.88
CA PRO A 111 3.19 9.33 9.66
C PRO A 111 3.58 10.77 9.26
N ALA A 112 2.79 11.43 8.41
CA ALA A 112 3.05 12.81 7.99
C ALA A 112 2.93 13.79 9.17
N VAL A 113 1.91 13.65 10.02
CA VAL A 113 1.75 14.48 11.23
C VAL A 113 2.93 14.30 12.19
N ILE A 114 3.39 13.06 12.40
CA ILE A 114 4.57 12.79 13.22
C ILE A 114 5.81 13.44 12.61
N SER A 115 6.01 13.30 11.30
CA SER A 115 7.14 13.91 10.58
C SER A 115 7.14 15.43 10.70
N LEU A 116 5.97 16.08 10.59
CA LEU A 116 5.83 17.52 10.81
C LEU A 116 6.17 17.91 12.26
N GLY A 117 5.73 17.13 13.25
CA GLY A 117 6.10 17.34 14.65
C GLY A 117 7.61 17.23 14.89
N LEU A 118 8.29 16.31 14.19
CA LEU A 118 9.74 16.18 14.25
C LEU A 118 10.45 17.35 13.57
N LEU A 119 9.97 17.81 12.42
CA LEU A 119 10.51 19.01 11.76
C LEU A 119 10.34 20.27 12.61
N TYR A 120 9.22 20.39 13.33
CA TYR A 120 9.03 21.47 14.30
C TYR A 120 10.04 21.40 15.45
N LYS A 121 10.33 20.21 15.95
CA LYS A 121 11.32 19.99 17.02
C LYS A 121 12.77 20.18 16.53
N PHE A 122 13.05 19.88 15.26
CA PHE A 122 14.37 19.91 14.65
C PHE A 122 14.37 20.74 13.36
N PRO A 123 14.21 22.07 13.44
CA PRO A 123 14.06 22.91 12.25
C PRO A 123 15.28 22.91 11.33
N ALA A 124 16.48 22.66 11.87
CA ALA A 124 17.70 22.50 11.07
C ALA A 124 17.62 21.35 10.05
N ALA A 125 16.74 20.37 10.28
CA ALA A 125 16.52 19.25 9.37
C ALA A 125 15.65 19.61 8.16
N LEU A 126 15.00 20.79 8.14
CA LEU A 126 14.02 21.16 7.11
C LEU A 126 14.60 21.12 5.69
N ASN A 127 15.78 21.69 5.48
CA ASN A 127 16.42 21.70 4.15
C ASN A 127 16.74 20.28 3.66
N PHE A 128 17.24 19.42 4.57
CA PHE A 128 17.52 18.02 4.25
C PHE A 128 16.23 17.24 3.97
N ALA A 129 15.17 17.47 4.75
CA ALA A 129 13.88 16.83 4.55
C ALA A 129 13.25 17.25 3.23
N LEU A 130 13.28 18.54 2.86
CA LEU A 130 12.78 19.01 1.58
C LEU A 130 13.56 18.42 0.41
N ALA A 131 14.89 18.36 0.51
CA ALA A 131 15.73 17.72 -0.49
C ALA A 131 15.40 16.22 -0.63
N GLY A 132 15.26 15.50 0.49
CA GLY A 132 14.86 14.10 0.51
C GLY A 132 13.48 13.88 -0.11
N ILE A 133 12.47 14.64 0.31
CA ILE A 133 11.12 14.61 -0.26
C ILE A 133 11.17 14.83 -1.76
N PHE A 134 11.93 15.83 -2.24
CA PHE A 134 12.05 16.13 -3.66
C PHE A 134 12.66 14.97 -4.45
N VAL A 135 13.78 14.39 -3.97
CA VAL A 135 14.46 13.27 -4.62
C VAL A 135 13.56 12.02 -4.64
N VAL A 136 13.00 11.65 -3.50
CA VAL A 136 12.08 10.51 -3.38
C VAL A 136 10.87 10.70 -4.28
N ALA A 137 10.25 11.88 -4.27
CA ALA A 137 9.08 12.17 -5.09
C ALA A 137 9.38 12.01 -6.59
N ILE A 138 10.53 12.50 -7.08
CA ILE A 138 10.93 12.34 -8.48
C ILE A 138 11.12 10.86 -8.82
N ILE A 139 11.91 10.14 -8.02
CA ILE A 139 12.23 8.74 -8.31
C ILE A 139 10.95 7.89 -8.30
N ILE A 140 10.12 8.04 -7.27
CA ILE A 140 8.89 7.28 -7.14
C ILE A 140 7.87 7.64 -8.21
N ASN A 141 7.73 8.92 -8.56
CA ASN A 141 6.86 9.33 -9.66
C ASN A 141 7.24 8.69 -11.00
N ARG A 142 8.54 8.55 -11.29
CA ARG A 142 9.02 7.94 -12.55
C ARG A 142 8.81 6.43 -12.62
N VAL A 143 8.75 5.76 -11.49
CA VAL A 143 8.61 4.29 -11.42
C VAL A 143 7.16 3.85 -11.16
N ALA A 144 6.35 4.72 -10.55
CA ALA A 144 4.95 4.46 -10.26
C ALA A 144 4.15 4.21 -11.56
N LYS A 145 3.26 3.22 -11.52
CA LYS A 145 2.37 2.91 -12.65
C LYS A 145 0.92 2.85 -12.17
N PRO A 146 -0.03 3.49 -12.87
CA PRO A 146 -1.45 3.27 -12.63
C PRO A 146 -1.85 1.91 -13.20
N VAL A 147 -2.41 1.04 -12.37
CA VAL A 147 -2.91 -0.28 -12.74
C VAL A 147 -4.41 -0.35 -12.46
N LYS A 148 -5.20 -0.70 -13.49
CA LYS A 148 -6.66 -0.79 -13.38
C LYS A 148 -7.06 -1.80 -12.30
N GLY A 149 -7.98 -1.40 -11.42
CA GLY A 149 -8.44 -2.23 -10.30
C GLY A 149 -7.50 -2.31 -9.09
N LEU A 150 -6.27 -1.79 -9.19
CA LEU A 150 -5.27 -1.79 -8.11
C LEU A 150 -4.86 -0.38 -7.66
N GLY A 151 -4.98 0.63 -8.54
CA GLY A 151 -4.54 2.00 -8.26
C GLY A 151 -3.10 2.26 -8.69
N ILE A 152 -2.41 3.17 -8.00
CA ILE A 152 -1.01 3.50 -8.29
C ILE A 152 -0.10 2.53 -7.55
N VAL A 153 0.71 1.76 -8.28
CA VAL A 153 1.63 0.78 -7.70
C VAL A 153 3.09 1.20 -7.88
N THR A 154 3.92 0.86 -6.89
CA THR A 154 5.38 1.10 -6.88
C THR A 154 6.09 -0.16 -6.38
N PRO A 155 7.35 -0.42 -6.79
CA PRO A 155 8.14 -1.50 -6.21
C PRO A 155 8.30 -1.30 -4.70
N ALA A 156 7.91 -2.30 -3.89
CA ALA A 156 7.74 -2.14 -2.44
C ALA A 156 9.01 -1.66 -1.71
N LEU A 157 10.19 -2.12 -2.14
CA LEU A 157 11.47 -1.79 -1.52
C LEU A 157 12.05 -0.47 -2.01
N LEU A 158 11.59 0.07 -3.13
CA LEU A 158 12.21 1.26 -3.71
C LEU A 158 12.00 2.51 -2.82
N PRO A 159 10.79 2.87 -2.36
CA PRO A 159 10.59 4.06 -1.52
C PRO A 159 11.46 4.07 -0.25
N PRO A 160 11.53 2.98 0.55
CA PRO A 160 12.39 2.96 1.74
C PRO A 160 13.89 2.99 1.44
N LEU A 161 14.33 2.56 0.25
CA LEU A 161 15.76 2.57 -0.11
C LEU A 161 16.25 3.95 -0.57
N VAL A 162 15.34 4.77 -1.10
CA VAL A 162 15.69 6.11 -1.62
C VAL A 162 15.35 7.24 -0.64
N ALA A 163 14.61 6.96 0.43
CA ALA A 163 14.26 7.88 1.51
C ALA A 163 15.37 7.92 2.58
#